data_AF-A0A821J8D9-F1
#
_entry.id   AF-A0A821J8D9-F1
#
_cell.length_a   1.000
_cell.length_b   1.000
_cell.length_c   1.000
_cell.angle_alpha   90.00
_cell.angle_beta   90.00
_cell.angle_gamma   90.00
#
_symmetry.space_group_name_H-M   'P 1'
#
loop_
_entity.id
_entity.type
_entity.pdbx_description
1 polymer ?
#
loop_
_entity_poly.entity_id
_entity_poly.type
_entity_poly.pdbx_seq_one_letter_code
_entity_poly.pdbx_strand_id
1 'polypeptide(L)'
;RKTTGAYEELSTNPLNDIYRRVIDLLNQLRSQNQIREWQKQKLIPVQNKIELAYMYFLPKPHKKGTPLRPIINTIHAVTARISKVLDQKLRPLFDRYVRSTTI
;
A
#
# COMPACT_ATOMS: atom_id res chain seq x y z
N ARG A 1 -0.93 -10.48 -31.88
CA ARG A 1 -1.36 -10.46 -30.46
C ARG A 1 -2.76 -9.85 -30.41
N LYS A 2 -3.81 -10.58 -30.00
CA LYS A 2 -5.12 -9.98 -29.72
C LYS A 2 -4.98 -9.13 -28.44
N THR A 3 -5.21 -7.83 -28.54
CA THR A 3 -5.35 -6.95 -27.37
C THR A 3 -6.72 -7.25 -26.75
N THR A 4 -6.74 -7.55 -25.46
CA THR A 4 -7.99 -7.85 -24.73
C THR A 4 -8.75 -6.60 -24.32
N GLY A 5 -8.19 -5.41 -24.53
CA GLY A 5 -8.72 -4.14 -23.99
C GLY A 5 -8.69 -4.05 -22.46
N ALA A 6 -8.08 -5.03 -21.78
CA ALA A 6 -8.11 -5.12 -20.32
C ALA A 6 -7.19 -4.09 -19.62
N TYR A 7 -6.26 -3.48 -20.37
CA TYR A 7 -5.35 -2.46 -19.86
C TYR A 7 -5.31 -1.29 -20.85
N GLU A 8 -5.33 -0.09 -20.32
CA GLU A 8 -5.09 1.16 -21.04
C GLU A 8 -3.84 1.84 -20.51
N GLU A 9 -3.10 2.49 -21.41
CA GLU A 9 -1.95 3.29 -21.02
C GLU A 9 -2.42 4.62 -20.44
N LEU A 10 -1.85 5.00 -19.30
CA LEU A 10 -2.12 6.30 -18.69
C LEU A 10 -1.31 7.39 -19.39
N SER A 11 -1.94 8.53 -19.66
CA SER A 11 -1.29 9.69 -20.27
C SER A 11 -0.17 10.30 -19.40
N THR A 12 -0.20 10.05 -18.09
CA THR A 12 0.73 10.63 -17.12
C THR A 12 1.00 9.66 -15.98
N ASN A 13 2.20 9.72 -15.39
CA ASN A 13 2.54 8.94 -14.21
C ASN A 13 1.86 9.53 -12.94
N PRO A 14 0.96 8.78 -12.26
CA PRO A 14 0.20 9.29 -11.12
C PRO A 14 0.99 9.36 -9.80
N LEU A 15 2.27 8.98 -9.76
CA LEU A 15 3.05 8.87 -8.53
C LEU A 15 3.04 10.17 -7.70
N ASN A 16 3.32 11.30 -8.36
CA ASN A 16 3.39 12.59 -7.69
C ASN A 16 2.03 13.06 -7.19
N ASP A 17 0.95 12.73 -7.89
CA ASP A 17 -0.40 13.10 -7.47
C ASP A 17 -0.84 12.29 -6.26
N ILE A 18 -0.51 11.00 -6.23
CA ILE A 18 -0.72 10.15 -5.04
C ILE A 18 0.11 10.66 -3.86
N TYR A 19 1.38 11.03 -4.09
CA TYR A 19 2.23 11.63 -3.07
C TYR A 19 1.62 12.90 -2.48
N ARG A 20 1.20 13.85 -3.33
CA ARG A 20 0.54 15.10 -2.91
C ARG A 20 -0.69 14.82 -2.05
N ARG A 21 -1.59 13.94 -2.51
CA ARG A 21 -2.79 13.55 -1.74
C ARG A 21 -2.45 13.01 -0.36
N VAL A 22 -1.39 12.21 -0.23
CA VAL A 22 -0.93 11.70 1.07
C VAL A 22 -0.42 12.84 1.96
N ILE A 23 0.38 13.75 1.42
CA ILE A 23 0.87 14.91 2.17
C ILE A 23 -0.29 15.82 2.61
N ASP A 24 -1.25 16.08 1.73
CA ASP A 24 -2.43 16.90 2.01
C ASP A 24 -3.26 16.29 3.13
N LEU A 25 -3.52 14.98 3.08
CA LEU A 25 -4.19 14.25 4.16
C LEU A 25 -3.44 14.41 5.49
N LEU A 26 -2.13 14.19 5.51
CA LEU A 26 -1.33 14.29 6.74
C LEU A 26 -1.30 15.73 7.29
N ASN A 27 -1.30 16.74 6.42
CA ASN A 27 -1.41 18.14 6.80
C ASN A 27 -2.79 18.44 7.42
N GLN A 28 -3.86 17.93 6.81
CA GLN A 28 -5.22 18.07 7.33
C GLN A 28 -5.38 17.41 8.70
N LEU A 29 -4.91 16.18 8.88
CA LEU A 29 -4.96 15.50 10.19
C LEU A 29 -4.16 16.28 11.25
N ARG A 30 -3.05 16.92 10.85
CA ARG A 30 -2.23 17.74 11.76
C ARG A 30 -2.93 19.04 12.15
N SER A 31 -3.57 19.72 11.21
CA SER A 31 -4.31 20.98 11.47
C SER A 31 -5.54 20.74 12.34
N GLN A 32 -6.16 19.57 12.23
CA GLN A 32 -7.26 19.11 13.08
C GLN A 32 -6.79 18.54 14.43
N ASN A 33 -5.49 18.62 14.76
CA ASN A 33 -4.88 18.06 15.98
C ASN A 33 -5.14 16.54 16.20
N GLN A 34 -5.46 15.80 15.15
CA GLN A 34 -5.68 14.35 15.22
C GLN A 34 -4.36 13.56 15.28
N ILE A 35 -3.27 14.16 14.81
CA ILE A 35 -1.91 13.63 14.93
C ILE A 35 -0.95 14.70 15.46
N ARG A 36 0.06 14.26 16.21
CA ARG A 36 1.20 15.08 16.65
C ARG A 36 2.26 15.18 15.54
N GLU A 37 3.15 16.17 15.64
CA GLU A 37 4.20 16.38 14.63
C GLU A 37 5.12 15.16 14.48
N TRP A 38 5.58 14.57 15.59
CA TRP A 38 6.40 13.36 15.53
C TRP A 38 5.67 12.16 14.89
N GLN A 39 4.35 12.10 14.99
CA GLN A 39 3.54 11.06 14.33
C GLN A 39 3.50 11.33 12.83
N LYS A 40 3.26 12.58 12.42
CA LYS A 40 3.33 13.00 11.02
C LYS A 40 4.66 12.62 10.37
N GLN A 41 5.78 12.90 11.05
CA GLN A 41 7.13 12.53 10.57
C GLN A 41 7.32 11.02 10.39
N LYS A 42 6.62 10.19 11.18
CA LYS A 42 6.61 8.73 11.01
C LYS A 42 5.77 8.26 9.81
N LEU A 43 4.78 9.05 9.40
CA LEU A 43 3.82 8.73 8.34
C LEU A 43 4.24 9.26 6.95
N ILE A 44 4.97 10.38 6.89
CA ILE A 44 5.38 11.03 5.62
C ILE A 44 6.21 10.05 4.76
N PRO A 45 5.87 9.85 3.46
CA PRO A 45 6.67 9.02 2.57
C PRO A 45 8.07 9.62 2.32
N VAL A 46 9.09 8.78 2.17
CA VAL A 46 10.45 9.23 1.88
C VAL A 46 10.58 9.50 0.38
N GLN A 47 10.62 10.76 -0.03
CA GLN A 47 10.41 11.20 -1.42
C GLN A 47 11.34 10.54 -2.46
N ASN A 48 12.57 10.19 -2.11
CA ASN A 48 13.52 9.52 -3.01
C ASN A 48 13.45 7.98 -2.96
N LYS A 49 12.46 7.41 -2.25
CA LYS A 49 12.27 5.95 -2.08
C LYS A 49 10.83 5.51 -2.39
N ILE A 50 10.01 6.39 -2.97
CA ILE A 50 8.63 6.06 -3.32
C ILE A 50 8.53 5.55 -4.75
N GLU A 51 7.63 4.58 -4.96
CA GLU A 51 7.32 3.99 -6.25
C GLU A 51 5.80 3.80 -6.35
N LEU A 52 5.29 3.62 -7.59
CA LEU A 52 3.92 3.17 -7.78
C LEU A 52 3.80 1.71 -7.35
N ALA A 53 2.71 1.39 -6.66
CA ALA A 53 2.36 -0.01 -6.46
C ALA A 53 2.09 -0.65 -7.82
N TYR A 54 2.62 -1.85 -8.04
CA TYR A 54 2.46 -2.56 -9.30
C TYR A 54 2.09 -4.02 -9.09
N MET A 55 1.35 -4.56 -10.05
CA MET A 55 0.92 -5.95 -10.07
C MET A 55 1.87 -6.77 -10.94
N TYR A 56 2.29 -7.92 -10.43
CA TYR A 56 3.03 -8.91 -11.21
C TYR A 56 2.56 -10.32 -10.87
N PHE A 57 2.95 -11.29 -11.68
CA PHE A 57 2.51 -12.67 -11.53
C PHE A 57 3.69 -13.61 -11.31
N LEU A 58 3.59 -14.46 -10.28
CA LEU A 58 4.53 -15.56 -10.09
C LEU A 58 3.97 -16.85 -10.71
N PRO A 59 4.75 -17.59 -11.51
CA PRO A 59 4.32 -18.87 -12.05
C PRO A 59 3.99 -19.91 -10.97
N LYS A 60 2.94 -20.69 -11.19
CA LYS A 60 2.54 -21.87 -10.41
C LYS A 60 2.42 -23.09 -11.34
N PRO A 61 3.55 -23.64 -11.83
CA PRO A 61 3.53 -24.74 -12.81
C PRO A 61 2.82 -26.00 -12.29
N HIS A 62 2.76 -26.18 -10.97
CA HIS A 62 2.14 -27.33 -10.31
C HIS A 62 0.61 -27.22 -10.15
N LYS A 63 -0.05 -26.10 -10.51
CA LYS A 63 -1.51 -25.94 -10.38
C LYS A 63 -2.18 -25.86 -11.75
N LYS A 64 -2.86 -26.94 -12.16
CA LYS A 64 -3.68 -26.96 -13.37
C LYS A 64 -4.84 -25.97 -13.23
N GLY A 65 -5.09 -25.16 -14.26
CA GLY A 65 -6.19 -24.17 -14.28
C GLY A 65 -5.94 -22.85 -13.54
N THR A 66 -4.91 -22.75 -12.68
CA THR A 66 -4.53 -21.48 -12.04
C THR A 66 -3.01 -21.30 -12.07
N PRO A 67 -2.46 -20.99 -13.25
CA PRO A 67 -1.02 -21.05 -13.49
C PRO A 67 -0.24 -19.89 -12.88
N LEU A 68 -0.90 -18.89 -12.29
CA LEU A 68 -0.26 -17.66 -11.78
C LEU A 68 -0.66 -17.36 -10.33
N ARG A 69 0.25 -16.75 -9.57
CA ARG A 69 -0.03 -16.03 -8.31
C ARG A 69 -0.02 -14.54 -8.63
N PRO A 70 -1.15 -13.83 -8.59
CA PRO A 70 -1.11 -12.38 -8.61
C PRO A 70 -0.43 -11.87 -7.32
N ILE A 71 0.47 -10.92 -7.46
CA ILE A 71 1.14 -10.23 -6.36
C ILE A 71 1.05 -8.73 -6.65
N ILE A 72 0.72 -7.95 -5.62
CA ILE A 72 0.79 -6.49 -5.67
C ILE A 72 2.01 -6.08 -4.84
N ASN A 73 3.02 -5.50 -5.46
CA ASN A 73 4.16 -4.94 -4.74
C ASN A 73 3.78 -3.57 -4.18
N THR A 74 3.83 -3.44 -2.85
CA THR A 74 3.56 -2.18 -2.14
C THR A 74 4.69 -1.77 -1.20
N ILE A 75 5.88 -2.38 -1.28
CA ILE A 75 6.99 -2.16 -0.33
C ILE A 75 7.43 -0.69 -0.33
N HIS A 76 7.52 -0.08 -1.51
CA HIS A 76 7.89 1.32 -1.72
C HIS A 76 6.69 2.20 -2.10
N ALA A 77 5.47 1.70 -1.96
CA ALA A 77 4.28 2.49 -2.24
C ALA A 77 4.24 3.74 -1.34
N VAL A 78 3.69 4.83 -1.87
CA VAL A 78 3.52 6.10 -1.14
C VAL A 78 2.86 5.89 0.23
N THR A 79 1.91 4.96 0.33
CA THR A 79 1.17 4.67 1.57
C THR A 79 1.87 3.68 2.52
N ALA A 80 3.02 3.11 2.16
CA ALA A 80 3.65 2.01 2.91
C ALA A 80 3.94 2.35 4.38
N ARG A 81 4.40 3.57 4.65
CA ARG A 81 4.67 4.02 6.03
C ARG A 81 3.41 4.17 6.87
N ILE A 82 2.31 4.64 6.27
CA ILE A 82 1.00 4.71 6.91
C ILE A 82 0.53 3.30 7.26
N SER A 83 0.56 2.38 6.29
CA SER A 83 0.18 0.98 6.51
C SER A 83 1.00 0.33 7.62
N LYS A 84 2.32 0.57 7.67
CA LYS A 84 3.18 0.05 8.74
C LYS A 84 2.79 0.55 10.13
N VAL A 85 2.47 1.84 10.26
CA VAL A 85 2.05 2.42 11.55
C VAL A 85 0.67 1.89 11.96
N LEU A 86 -0.24 1.73 11.00
CA LEU A 86 -1.56 1.13 11.25
C LEU A 86 -1.44 -0.33 11.68
N ASP A 87 -0.65 -1.13 10.98
CA ASP A 87 -0.38 -2.53 11.33
C ASP A 87 0.16 -2.65 12.75
N GLN A 88 1.15 -1.83 13.13
CA GLN A 88 1.70 -1.81 14.49
C GLN A 88 0.64 -1.49 15.57
N LYS A 89 -0.32 -0.62 15.25
CA LYS A 89 -1.42 -0.27 16.17
C LYS A 89 -2.47 -1.37 16.27
N LEU A 90 -2.76 -2.03 15.16
CA LEU A 90 -3.77 -3.10 15.08
C LEU A 90 -3.23 -4.45 15.57
N ARG A 91 -1.91 -4.65 15.53
CA ARG A 91 -1.27 -5.93 15.83
C ARG A 91 -1.69 -6.56 17.16
N PRO A 92 -1.74 -5.83 18.29
CA PRO A 92 -2.16 -6.42 19.56
C PRO A 92 -3.61 -6.92 19.55
N LEU A 93 -4.50 -6.22 18.83
CA LEU A 93 -5.90 -6.63 18.67
C LEU A 93 -6.01 -7.87 17.79
N PHE A 94 -5.26 -7.88 16.70
CA PHE A 94 -5.17 -9.03 15.80
C PHE A 94 -4.64 -10.27 16.52
N ASP A 95 -3.53 -10.16 17.25
CA ASP A 95 -2.92 -11.27 17.98
C ASP A 95 -3.86 -11.82 19.06
N ARG A 96 -4.63 -10.95 19.73
CA ARG A 96 -5.68 -11.39 20.68
C ARG A 96 -6.77 -12.18 19.97
N TYR A 97 -7.25 -11.70 18.82
CA TYR A 97 -8.31 -12.36 18.06
C TYR A 97 -7.86 -13.72 17.53
N VAL A 98 -6.66 -13.80 16.95
CA VAL A 98 -6.11 -15.06 16.41
C VAL A 98 -6.02 -16.15 17.48
N ARG A 99 -5.62 -15.82 18.72
CA ARG A 99 -5.61 -16.77 19.83
C ARG A 99 -6.99 -17.31 20.19
N SER A 100 -8.06 -16.55 19.92
CA SER A 100 -9.44 -16.97 20.21
C SER A 100 -10.08 -17.79 19.09
N THR A 101 -9.57 -17.69 17.85
CA THR A 101 -10.13 -18.36 16.68
C THR A 101 -9.29 -19.50 16.13
N THR A 102 -8.03 -19.60 16.54
CA THR A 102 -7.16 -20.73 16.17
C THR A 102 -7.35 -21.81 17.23
N ILE A 103 -8.04 -22.89 16.84
CA ILE A 103 -8.19 -24.13 17.60
C ILE A 103 -6.82 -24.80 17.75
#